data_AF-A0ABD4UIL4-F1
#
_entry.id   AF-A0ABD4UIL4-F1
#
_cell.length_a   1.000
_cell.length_b   1.000
_cell.length_c   1.000
_cell.angle_alpha   90.00
_cell.angle_beta   90.00
_cell.angle_gamma   90.00
#
_symmetry.space_group_name_H-M   'P 1'
#
loop_
_entity.id
_entity.type
_entity.pdbx_description
1 polymer ?
#
loop_
_entity_poly.entity_id
_entity_poly.type
_entity_poly.pdbx_seq_one_letter_code
_entity_poly.pdbx_strand_id
1 'polypeptide(L)'
;MQPPHRGILASVGPHKRPTIGRFASNRILLDSSLESFDILSREKKYQMNDFEVRLKRERLRLGLNQTELAALGGVQKHAQFQYEKGMRRPNSDYLSAIALAGVDVWYVLTGEEGARLENPDEQRIVSGFRALDARKREVILALIEAITERSSQ
;
A
#
# COMPACT_ATOMS: atom_id res chain seq x y z
N MET A 1 -60.33 26.38 35.36
CA MET A 1 -59.40 26.67 36.48
C MET A 1 -58.36 25.57 36.57
N GLN A 2 -57.18 25.84 37.16
CA GLN A 2 -55.99 24.98 37.10
C GLN A 2 -55.91 23.90 38.22
N PRO A 3 -55.21 22.76 37.97
CA PRO A 3 -54.86 21.74 38.97
C PRO A 3 -53.34 21.65 39.34
N PRO A 4 -52.99 21.11 40.53
CA PRO A 4 -51.60 20.81 40.92
C PRO A 4 -51.28 19.31 41.16
N HIS A 5 -50.33 18.77 40.37
CA HIS A 5 -49.15 17.98 40.84
C HIS A 5 -49.26 16.51 41.31
N ARG A 6 -48.19 15.66 41.24
CA ARG A 6 -46.98 15.53 40.35
C ARG A 6 -46.19 14.24 40.71
N GLY A 7 -45.39 13.70 39.77
CA GLY A 7 -44.34 12.67 40.02
C GLY A 7 -44.34 11.57 38.95
N ILE A 8 -43.23 11.02 38.44
CA ILE A 8 -41.80 11.11 38.79
C ILE A 8 -40.97 11.34 37.51
N LEU A 9 -39.86 12.08 37.59
CA LEU A 9 -38.89 12.26 36.49
C LEU A 9 -37.50 11.80 36.96
N ALA A 10 -36.82 10.95 36.19
CA ALA A 10 -35.46 10.50 36.50
C ALA A 10 -34.41 11.56 36.12
N SER A 11 -33.49 11.84 37.03
CA SER A 11 -32.40 12.81 36.86
C SER A 11 -31.09 12.11 36.52
N VAL A 12 -30.38 12.58 35.49
CA VAL A 12 -29.01 12.17 35.16
C VAL A 12 -28.05 13.32 35.45
N GLY A 13 -27.12 13.10 36.39
CA GLY A 13 -26.14 14.10 36.82
C GLY A 13 -24.90 14.20 35.91
N PRO A 14 -24.14 15.31 35.97
CA PRO A 14 -23.10 15.64 34.99
C PRO A 14 -21.77 14.89 35.19
N HIS A 15 -21.09 14.60 34.08
CA HIS A 15 -19.73 14.04 34.06
C HIS A 15 -18.67 15.05 34.55
N LYS A 16 -17.86 14.65 35.54
CA LYS A 16 -16.62 15.36 35.90
C LYS A 16 -15.47 14.90 35.00
N ARG A 17 -14.71 15.86 34.45
CA ARG A 17 -13.40 15.57 33.82
C ARG A 17 -12.32 15.44 34.92
N PRO A 18 -11.36 14.50 34.80
CA PRO A 18 -10.24 14.43 35.73
C PRO A 18 -9.22 15.56 35.48
N THR A 19 -8.64 16.07 36.56
CA THR A 19 -7.64 17.14 36.58
C THR A 19 -6.23 16.62 36.26
N ILE A 20 -5.43 17.46 35.59
CA ILE A 20 -4.02 17.14 35.29
C ILE A 20 -3.20 17.22 36.58
N GLY A 21 -2.78 16.05 37.08
CA GLY A 21 -1.88 15.90 38.22
C GLY A 21 -0.41 16.06 37.82
N ARG A 22 0.30 16.90 38.55
CA ARG A 22 1.73 17.23 38.39
C ARG A 22 2.61 16.04 38.80
N PHE A 23 3.24 15.35 37.86
CA PHE A 23 4.22 14.31 38.17
C PHE A 23 5.64 14.86 38.18
N ALA A 24 6.34 14.62 39.29
CA ALA A 24 7.76 14.93 39.44
C ALA A 24 8.61 13.84 38.76
N SER A 25 9.72 14.25 38.16
CA SER A 25 10.72 13.32 37.64
C SER A 25 11.38 12.54 38.79
N ASN A 26 11.44 11.21 38.67
CA ASN A 26 12.66 10.51 39.05
C ASN A 26 12.87 9.24 38.23
N ARG A 27 14.13 8.97 37.85
CA ARG A 27 14.51 7.85 36.99
C ARG A 27 14.59 6.55 37.77
N ILE A 28 13.97 5.49 37.25
CA ILE A 28 14.44 4.11 37.41
C ILE A 28 14.63 3.56 35.98
N LEU A 29 15.81 3.02 35.72
CA LEU A 29 16.16 2.35 34.46
C LEU A 29 15.91 0.84 34.60
N LEU A 30 15.90 0.13 33.45
CA LEU A 30 15.59 -1.31 33.28
C LEU A 30 14.07 -1.56 33.34
N ASP A 31 13.39 -2.04 32.30
CA ASP A 31 13.79 -2.81 31.11
C ASP A 31 13.40 -2.09 29.80
N SER A 32 14.32 -1.94 28.85
CA SER A 32 14.08 -1.32 27.53
C SER A 32 14.14 -2.31 26.34
N SER A 33 14.07 -3.62 26.61
CA SER A 33 14.18 -4.67 25.59
C SER A 33 12.85 -5.01 24.95
N LEU A 34 11.73 -4.94 25.71
CA LEU A 34 10.43 -5.45 25.27
C LEU A 34 9.57 -4.44 24.50
N GLU A 35 9.58 -3.15 24.85
CA GLU A 35 8.86 -2.08 24.11
C GLU A 35 9.39 -1.90 22.68
N SER A 36 10.72 -2.02 22.51
CA SER A 36 11.39 -1.82 21.21
C SER A 36 10.95 -2.83 20.14
N PHE A 37 10.62 -4.06 20.56
CA PHE A 37 10.21 -5.12 19.64
C PHE A 37 8.81 -4.86 19.04
N ASP A 38 7.88 -4.34 19.83
CA ASP A 38 6.51 -4.06 19.40
C ASP A 38 6.42 -2.77 18.56
N ILE A 39 7.24 -1.76 18.89
CA ILE A 39 7.39 -0.54 18.08
C ILE A 39 7.97 -0.85 16.70
N LEU A 40 9.09 -1.59 16.62
CA LEU A 40 9.70 -1.99 15.34
C LEU A 40 8.79 -2.91 14.50
N SER A 41 7.98 -3.74 15.17
CA SER A 41 6.96 -4.58 14.50
C SER A 41 5.80 -3.75 13.94
N ARG A 42 5.36 -2.71 14.65
CA ARG A 42 4.35 -1.75 14.15
C ARG A 42 4.86 -0.88 13.01
N GLU A 43 6.10 -0.40 13.08
CA GLU A 43 6.69 0.40 12.00
C GLU A 43 6.92 -0.43 10.74
N LYS A 44 7.49 -1.65 10.84
CA LYS A 44 7.59 -2.55 9.67
C LYS A 44 6.22 -2.89 9.07
N LYS A 45 5.19 -3.06 9.90
CA LYS A 45 3.81 -3.29 9.42
C LYS A 45 3.25 -2.14 8.59
N TYR A 46 3.58 -0.88 8.94
CA TYR A 46 3.18 0.30 8.15
C TYR A 46 4.07 0.57 6.93
N GLN A 47 5.33 0.11 6.94
CA GLN A 47 6.23 0.20 5.77
C GLN A 47 6.00 -0.91 4.74
N MET A 48 5.28 -1.99 5.09
CA MET A 48 4.96 -3.08 4.17
C MET A 48 3.75 -2.75 3.26
N ASN A 49 3.78 -1.53 2.68
CA ASN A 49 2.94 -0.99 1.61
C ASN A 49 1.58 -1.69 1.41
N ASP A 50 0.52 -1.27 2.08
CA ASP A 50 -0.80 -1.90 1.92
C ASP A 50 -1.29 -1.96 0.46
N PHE A 51 -1.86 -3.10 0.06
CA PHE A 51 -2.37 -3.37 -1.30
C PHE A 51 -3.29 -2.25 -1.81
N GLU A 52 -4.17 -1.74 -0.95
CA GLU A 52 -5.11 -0.65 -1.22
C GLU A 52 -4.42 0.67 -1.56
N VAL A 53 -3.28 0.95 -0.93
CA VAL A 53 -2.47 2.15 -1.21
C VAL A 53 -1.78 2.00 -2.57
N ARG A 54 -1.24 0.82 -2.89
CA ARG A 54 -0.61 0.56 -4.19
C ARG A 54 -1.61 0.56 -5.34
N LEU A 55 -2.78 -0.06 -5.16
CA LEU A 55 -3.88 -0.02 -6.14
C LEU A 55 -4.33 1.43 -6.42
N LYS A 56 -4.43 2.25 -5.37
CA LYS A 56 -4.74 3.68 -5.50
C LYS A 56 -3.63 4.46 -6.20
N ARG A 57 -2.36 4.18 -5.89
CA ARG A 57 -1.18 4.78 -6.54
C ARG A 57 -1.18 4.48 -8.04
N GLU A 58 -1.36 3.22 -8.42
CA GLU A 58 -1.42 2.81 -9.82
C GLU A 58 -2.57 3.46 -10.58
N ARG A 59 -3.77 3.52 -9.97
CA ARG A 59 -4.89 4.25 -10.57
C ARG A 59 -4.53 5.72 -10.87
N LEU A 60 -3.89 6.39 -9.92
CA LEU A 60 -3.50 7.79 -10.05
C LEU A 60 -2.35 7.98 -11.06
N ARG A 61 -1.40 7.04 -11.15
CA ARG A 61 -0.34 7.02 -12.18
C ARG A 61 -0.91 7.00 -13.59
N LEU A 62 -2.00 6.25 -13.79
CA LEU A 62 -2.75 6.19 -15.06
C LEU A 62 -3.67 7.39 -15.30
N GLY A 63 -3.74 8.38 -14.40
CA GLY A 63 -4.63 9.54 -14.50
C GLY A 63 -6.11 9.23 -14.27
N LEU A 64 -6.46 8.01 -13.87
CA LEU A 64 -7.83 7.52 -13.81
C LEU A 64 -8.53 7.92 -12.51
N ASN A 65 -9.84 8.17 -12.58
CA ASN A 65 -10.72 8.28 -11.42
C ASN A 65 -11.31 6.92 -11.01
N GLN A 66 -11.90 6.83 -9.81
CA GLN A 66 -12.41 5.57 -9.25
C GLN A 66 -13.51 4.91 -10.10
N THR A 67 -14.26 5.68 -10.89
CA THR A 67 -15.31 5.18 -11.78
C THR A 67 -14.72 4.53 -13.02
N GLU A 68 -13.66 5.13 -13.58
CA GLU A 68 -12.99 4.64 -14.79
C GLU A 68 -12.26 3.32 -14.52
N LEU A 69 -11.46 3.23 -13.44
CA LEU A 69 -10.79 1.97 -13.10
C LEU A 69 -11.80 0.88 -12.69
N ALA A 70 -12.90 1.25 -12.03
CA ALA A 70 -13.97 0.29 -11.74
C ALA A 70 -14.58 -0.30 -13.03
N ALA A 71 -14.88 0.55 -14.01
CA ALA A 71 -15.41 0.12 -15.30
C ALA A 71 -14.43 -0.79 -16.06
N LEU A 72 -13.14 -0.44 -16.07
CA LEU A 72 -12.07 -1.28 -16.65
C LEU A 72 -11.95 -2.64 -15.95
N GLY A 73 -12.14 -2.68 -14.63
CA GLY A 73 -12.19 -3.91 -13.83
C GLY A 73 -13.53 -4.66 -13.85
N GLY A 74 -14.53 -4.22 -14.63
CA GLY A 74 -15.85 -4.86 -14.70
C GLY A 74 -16.72 -4.72 -13.44
N VAL A 75 -16.44 -3.74 -12.57
CA VAL A 75 -17.12 -3.55 -11.28
C VAL A 75 -17.72 -2.14 -11.14
N GLN A 76 -18.57 -1.95 -10.14
CA GLN A 76 -19.10 -0.62 -9.80
C GLN A 76 -18.09 0.21 -9.00
N LYS A 77 -18.18 1.55 -9.10
CA LYS A 77 -17.36 2.51 -8.32
C LYS A 77 -17.32 2.20 -6.82
N HIS A 78 -18.43 1.71 -6.24
CA HIS A 78 -18.49 1.35 -4.82
C HIS A 78 -17.61 0.14 -4.46
N ALA A 79 -17.38 -0.80 -5.39
CA ALA A 79 -16.41 -1.87 -5.19
C ALA A 79 -14.98 -1.32 -5.19
N GLN A 80 -14.64 -0.45 -6.16
CA GLN A 80 -13.33 0.19 -6.22
C GLN A 80 -13.02 1.03 -4.97
N PHE A 81 -14.01 1.76 -4.46
CA PHE A 81 -13.89 2.48 -3.19
C PHE A 81 -13.59 1.55 -2.00
N GLN A 82 -14.23 0.37 -1.93
CA GLN A 82 -13.93 -0.62 -0.89
C GLN A 82 -12.52 -1.22 -1.04
N TYR A 83 -12.06 -1.45 -2.27
CA TYR A 83 -10.72 -1.94 -2.55
C TYR A 83 -9.65 -0.92 -2.12
N GLU A 84 -9.81 0.37 -2.44
CA GLU A 84 -8.91 1.46 -2.03
C GLU A 84 -9.01 1.85 -0.53
N LYS A 85 -9.89 1.18 0.21
CA LYS A 85 -10.07 1.34 1.67
C LYS A 85 -9.70 0.09 2.46
N GLY A 86 -9.21 -0.96 1.82
CA GLY A 86 -8.89 -2.24 2.47
C GLY A 86 -10.12 -3.03 2.96
N MET A 87 -11.34 -2.51 2.75
CA MET A 87 -12.57 -3.12 3.26
C MET A 87 -12.97 -4.41 2.50
N ARG A 88 -12.43 -4.59 1.29
CA ARG A 88 -12.64 -5.78 0.46
C ARG A 88 -11.40 -6.02 -0.40
N ARG A 89 -11.12 -7.29 -0.74
CA ARG A 89 -10.13 -7.65 -1.77
C ARG A 89 -10.83 -7.91 -3.11
N PRO A 90 -10.23 -7.50 -4.26
CA PRO A 90 -10.71 -7.91 -5.57
C PRO A 90 -10.41 -9.39 -5.86
N ASN A 91 -11.08 -9.97 -6.86
CA ASN A 91 -10.80 -11.31 -7.37
C ASN A 91 -9.75 -11.28 -8.50
N SER A 92 -9.38 -12.48 -8.98
CA SER A 92 -8.50 -12.66 -10.15
C SER A 92 -8.98 -11.90 -11.37
N ASP A 93 -10.27 -11.97 -11.68
CA ASP A 93 -10.82 -11.48 -12.95
C ASP A 93 -10.73 -9.96 -13.03
N TYR A 94 -11.02 -9.27 -11.92
CA TYR A 94 -10.78 -7.84 -11.77
C TYR A 94 -9.30 -7.49 -11.97
N LEU A 95 -8.38 -8.25 -11.34
CA LEU A 95 -6.93 -8.01 -11.45
C LEU A 95 -6.44 -8.21 -12.90
N SER A 96 -6.87 -9.27 -13.57
CA SER A 96 -6.55 -9.52 -14.98
C SER A 96 -7.09 -8.41 -15.90
N ALA A 97 -8.31 -7.93 -15.65
CA ALA A 97 -8.89 -6.85 -16.44
C ALA A 97 -8.13 -5.52 -16.28
N ILE A 98 -7.75 -5.13 -15.06
CA ILE A 98 -6.96 -3.90 -14.85
C ILE A 98 -5.50 -4.03 -15.31
N ALA A 99 -4.93 -5.24 -15.35
CA ALA A 99 -3.62 -5.48 -15.94
C ALA A 99 -3.61 -5.13 -17.44
N LEU A 100 -4.66 -5.53 -18.18
CA LEU A 100 -4.85 -5.15 -19.59
C LEU A 100 -5.05 -3.64 -19.76
N ALA A 101 -5.65 -2.97 -18.78
CA ALA A 101 -5.74 -1.51 -18.71
C ALA A 101 -4.42 -0.82 -18.30
N GLY A 102 -3.34 -1.57 -18.10
CA GLY A 102 -2.01 -1.03 -17.84
C GLY A 102 -1.69 -0.74 -16.36
N VAL A 103 -2.44 -1.29 -15.41
CA VAL A 103 -2.02 -1.33 -13.99
C VAL A 103 -0.91 -2.37 -13.82
N ASP A 104 0.16 -2.01 -13.11
CA ASP A 104 1.15 -2.98 -12.66
C ASP A 104 0.60 -3.82 -11.49
N VAL A 105 0.00 -4.96 -11.84
CA VAL A 105 -0.56 -5.90 -10.87
C VAL A 105 0.52 -6.62 -10.05
N TRP A 106 1.75 -6.77 -10.56
CA TRP A 106 2.86 -7.29 -9.74
C TRP A 106 3.13 -6.33 -8.60
N TYR A 107 3.38 -5.06 -8.92
CA TYR A 107 3.57 -4.00 -7.93
C TYR A 107 2.41 -3.90 -6.94
N VAL A 108 1.16 -3.94 -7.42
CA VAL A 108 -0.02 -3.90 -6.54
C VAL A 108 -0.07 -5.09 -5.58
N LEU A 109 0.42 -6.28 -5.96
CA LEU A 109 0.41 -7.48 -5.12
C LEU A 109 1.63 -7.61 -4.19
N THR A 110 2.84 -7.36 -4.68
CA THR A 110 4.09 -7.58 -3.93
C THR A 110 4.60 -6.32 -3.23
N GLY A 111 4.40 -5.15 -3.85
CA GLY A 111 5.01 -3.88 -3.44
C GLY A 111 6.46 -3.72 -3.88
N GLU A 112 7.01 -4.74 -4.55
CA GLU A 112 8.22 -4.61 -5.35
C GLU A 112 7.82 -3.95 -6.66
N GLU A 113 8.54 -2.90 -7.07
CA GLU A 113 8.37 -2.33 -8.40
C GLU A 113 8.74 -3.41 -9.40
N GLY A 114 7.72 -3.98 -10.05
CA GLY A 114 7.92 -4.90 -11.14
C GLY A 114 8.70 -4.16 -12.22
N ALA A 115 9.65 -4.85 -12.86
CA ALA A 115 10.38 -4.28 -13.98
C ALA A 115 9.46 -4.17 -15.21
N ARG A 116 8.44 -3.30 -15.12
CA ARG A 116 7.83 -2.65 -16.26
C ARG A 116 8.90 -1.71 -16.80
N LEU A 117 9.70 -2.25 -17.70
CA LEU A 117 10.70 -1.52 -18.47
C LEU A 117 9.95 -0.44 -19.26
N GLU A 118 9.85 0.77 -18.73
CA GLU A 118 9.12 1.86 -19.40
C GLU A 118 9.84 2.29 -20.68
N ASN A 119 11.15 2.10 -20.71
CA ASN A 119 12.02 2.29 -21.86
C ASN A 119 11.80 1.19 -22.93
N PRO A 120 11.40 1.55 -24.17
CA PRO A 120 11.23 0.59 -25.26
C PRO A 120 12.50 -0.20 -25.63
N ASP A 121 13.68 0.37 -25.37
CA ASP A 121 14.96 -0.30 -25.68
C ASP A 121 15.27 -1.39 -24.64
N GLU A 122 14.98 -1.15 -23.36
CA GLU A 122 15.04 -2.18 -22.31
C GLU A 122 14.04 -3.31 -22.58
N GLN A 123 12.80 -2.99 -22.98
CA GLN A 123 11.82 -4.00 -23.42
C GLN A 123 12.36 -4.87 -24.56
N ARG A 124 13.02 -4.24 -25.55
CA ARG A 124 13.62 -4.94 -26.68
C ARG A 124 14.80 -5.82 -26.25
N ILE A 125 15.66 -5.32 -25.36
CA ILE A 125 16.81 -6.06 -24.80
C ILE A 125 16.32 -7.29 -24.03
N VAL A 126 15.38 -7.13 -23.09
CA VAL A 126 14.89 -8.26 -22.27
C VAL A 126 14.10 -9.27 -23.10
N SER A 127 13.32 -8.81 -24.08
CA SER A 127 12.62 -9.72 -25.01
C SER A 127 13.60 -10.52 -25.87
N GLY A 128 14.63 -9.86 -26.42
CA GLY A 128 15.69 -10.50 -27.18
C GLY A 128 16.47 -11.51 -26.33
N PHE A 129 16.94 -11.10 -25.14
CA PHE A 129 17.71 -11.94 -24.22
C PHE A 129 16.95 -13.20 -23.80
N ARG A 130 15.63 -13.09 -23.56
CA ARG A 130 14.77 -14.24 -23.23
C ARG A 130 14.68 -15.27 -24.36
N ALA A 131 14.87 -14.88 -25.62
CA ALA A 131 14.83 -15.75 -26.79
C ALA A 131 16.18 -16.42 -27.14
N LEU A 132 17.28 -16.01 -26.49
CA LEU A 132 18.61 -16.55 -26.76
C LEU A 132 18.82 -17.95 -26.16
N ASP A 133 19.68 -18.78 -26.78
CA ASP A 133 20.26 -19.95 -26.11
C ASP A 133 21.29 -19.55 -25.04
N ALA A 134 21.65 -20.48 -24.15
CA ALA A 134 22.56 -20.21 -23.04
C ALA A 134 23.92 -19.64 -23.48
N ARG A 135 24.47 -20.11 -24.61
CA ARG A 135 25.78 -19.68 -25.08
C ARG A 135 25.76 -18.25 -25.62
N LYS A 136 24.66 -17.85 -26.27
CA LYS A 136 24.44 -16.46 -26.70
C LYS A 136 24.16 -15.52 -25.53
N ARG A 137 23.45 -15.96 -24.48
CA ARG A 137 23.22 -15.15 -23.27
C ARG A 137 24.54 -14.77 -22.60
N GLU A 138 25.44 -15.73 -22.43
CA GLU A 138 26.76 -15.53 -21.81
C GLU A 138 27.57 -14.44 -22.50
N VAL A 139 27.61 -14.45 -23.84
CA VAL A 139 28.32 -13.45 -24.65
C VAL A 139 27.73 -12.05 -24.47
N ILE A 140 26.40 -11.94 -24.35
CA ILE A 140 25.74 -10.64 -24.13
C ILE A 140 26.00 -10.10 -22.72
N LEU A 141 26.01 -10.96 -21.69
CA LEU A 141 26.34 -10.55 -20.33
C LEU A 141 27.78 -10.04 -20.23
N ALA A 142 28.76 -10.83 -20.70
CA ALA A 142 30.17 -10.44 -20.70
C ALA A 142 30.44 -9.16 -21.51
N LEU A 143 29.68 -8.90 -22.58
CA LEU A 143 29.77 -7.64 -23.33
C LEU A 143 29.26 -6.43 -22.53
N ILE A 144 28.14 -6.58 -21.81
CA ILE A 144 27.58 -5.52 -20.96
C ILE A 144 28.55 -5.20 -19.81
N GLU A 145 29.07 -6.22 -19.15
CA GLU A 145 30.09 -6.10 -18.09
C GLU A 145 31.33 -5.34 -18.60
N ALA A 146 31.94 -5.80 -19.70
CA ALA A 146 33.14 -5.18 -20.27
C ALA A 146 32.96 -3.72 -20.72
N ILE A 147 31.74 -3.31 -21.09
CA ILE A 147 31.40 -1.92 -21.42
C ILE A 147 31.21 -1.09 -20.14
N THR A 148 30.46 -1.61 -19.16
CA THR A 148 30.12 -0.89 -17.92
C THR A 148 31.32 -0.68 -16.99
N GLU A 149 32.21 -1.66 -16.87
CA GLU A 149 33.47 -1.54 -16.11
C GLU A 149 34.37 -0.45 -16.71
N ARG A 150 34.47 -0.39 -18.04
CA ARG A 150 35.34 0.56 -18.75
C ARG A 150 34.83 2.01 -18.69
N SER A 151 33.55 2.22 -18.43
CA SER A 151 32.97 3.55 -18.16
C SER A 151 33.14 4.05 -16.72
N SER A 152 33.77 3.27 -15.84
CA SER A 152 33.97 3.61 -14.42
C SER A 152 35.39 4.13 -14.10
N GLN A 153 36.11 4.64 -15.11
CA GLN A 153 37.47 5.21 -15.02
C GLN A 153 37.55 6.61 -15.65
#